data_AF-A0A7Y5BNQ3-F1
#
_entry.id   AF-A0A7Y5BNQ3-F1
#
_cell.length_a   1.000
_cell.length_b   1.000
_cell.length_c   1.000
_cell.angle_alpha   90.00
_cell.angle_beta   90.00
_cell.angle_gamma   90.00
#
_symmetry.space_group_name_H-M   'P 1'
#
loop_
_entity.id
_entity.type
_entity.pdbx_description
1 polymer ?
#
loop_
_entity_poly.entity_id
_entity_poly.type
_entity_poly.pdbx_seq_one_letter_code
_entity_poly.pdbx_strand_id
1 'polypeptide(L)' 'MCVVRRSLSLAVSWGFYLKPLPDAKTRLIERWKADWTPTLPNNVFYRAFLEPGAFVMEHKMLLGIKARAERKEKELAQ' A
#
# COMPACT_ATOMS: atom_id res chain seq x y z
N MET A 1 12.84 18.53 4.59
CA MET A 1 13.58 17.74 3.58
C MET A 1 13.90 16.38 4.20
N CYS A 2 13.04 15.38 4.03
CA CYS A 2 13.19 14.08 4.68
C CYS A 2 14.01 13.16 3.76
N VAL A 3 15.28 12.94 4.10
CA VAL A 3 16.20 12.06 3.39
C VAL A 3 15.94 10.62 3.84
N VAL A 4 15.24 9.84 3.02
CA VAL A 4 15.05 8.40 3.25
C VAL A 4 16.36 7.69 2.90
N ARG A 5 17.09 7.32 3.95
CA ARG A 5 18.34 6.53 3.92
C ARG A 5 18.08 5.18 3.25
N ARG A 6 18.74 4.89 2.11
CA ARG A 6 18.73 3.55 1.48
C ARG A 6 19.57 2.59 2.33
N SER A 7 18.92 1.71 3.07
CA SER A 7 19.54 0.59 3.78
C SER A 7 19.58 -0.63 2.84
N LEU A 8 20.78 -1.15 2.56
CA LEU A 8 21.00 -2.42 1.87
C LEU A 8 20.54 -3.57 2.79
N SER A 9 19.37 -4.12 2.51
CA SER A 9 18.87 -5.42 2.96
C SER A 9 17.83 -5.84 1.91
N LEU A 10 17.41 -7.10 1.82
CA LEU A 10 16.21 -7.46 1.07
C LEU A 10 15.02 -6.71 1.70
N ALA A 11 14.83 -5.47 1.26
CA ALA A 11 14.08 -4.44 1.97
C ALA A 11 12.66 -4.42 1.42
N VAL A 12 11.79 -5.22 2.03
CA VAL A 12 10.37 -4.98 1.90
C VAL A 12 10.01 -3.79 2.80
N SER A 13 9.74 -2.65 2.17
CA SER A 13 9.29 -1.44 2.85
C SER A 13 7.80 -1.28 2.61
N TRP A 14 7.04 -1.21 3.69
CA TRP A 14 5.61 -0.99 3.65
C TRP A 14 5.26 0.24 4.48
N GLY A 15 4.63 1.24 3.84
CA GLY A 15 4.29 2.51 4.47
C GLY A 15 2.86 2.92 4.19
N PHE A 16 2.14 3.34 5.23
CA PHE A 16 0.81 3.92 5.15
C PHE A 16 0.88 5.40 5.45
N TYR A 17 0.37 6.22 4.52
CA TYR A 17 0.37 7.67 4.64
C TYR A 17 -1.06 8.18 4.55
N LEU A 18 -1.48 8.96 5.54
CA LEU A 18 -2.74 9.67 5.52
C LEU A 18 -2.49 11.11 5.11
N LYS A 19 -3.14 11.53 4.02
CA LYS A 19 -3.13 12.92 3.57
C LYS A 19 -4.51 13.53 3.81
N PRO A 20 -4.60 14.67 4.53
CA PRO A 20 -5.86 15.40 4.63
C PRO A 20 -6.26 15.95 3.26
N LEU A 21 -7.53 15.80 2.90
CA LEU A 21 -8.15 16.41 1.73
C LEU A 21 -9.14 17.49 2.19
N PRO A 22 -9.46 18.47 1.32
CA PRO A 22 -10.60 19.36 1.55
C PRO A 22 -11.89 18.53 1.68
N ASP A 23 -12.91 19.10 2.33
CA ASP A 23 -14.24 18.48 2.53
C ASP A 23 -14.25 17.31 3.54
N ALA A 24 -13.52 17.46 4.66
CA ALA A 24 -13.40 16.47 5.75
C ALA A 24 -12.92 15.06 5.34
N LYS A 25 -12.43 14.91 4.11
CA LYS A 25 -11.97 13.64 3.55
C LYS A 25 -10.52 13.38 3.90
N THR A 26 -10.16 12.10 3.98
CA THR A 26 -8.78 11.65 4.12
C THR A 26 -8.41 10.72 2.98
N ARG A 27 -7.19 10.86 2.45
CA ARG A 27 -6.66 9.95 1.44
C ARG A 27 -5.60 9.07 2.08
N LEU A 28 -5.90 7.79 2.14
CA LEU A 28 -4.95 6.75 2.51
C LEU A 28 -4.11 6.40 1.27
N ILE A 29 -2.79 6.48 1.42
CA ILE A 29 -1.81 6.13 0.40
C ILE A 29 -0.95 5.00 0.95
N GLU A 30 -1.01 3.86 0.30
CA GLU A 30 -0.14 2.73 0.59
C GLU A 30 1.08 2.77 -0.33
N ARG A 31 2.26 2.53 0.25
CA ARG A 31 3.53 2.42 -0.47
C ARG A 31 4.18 1.12 -0.08
N TRP A 32 4.05 0.14 -0.97
CA TRP A 32 4.81 -1.09 -0.90
C TRP A 32 6.01 -1.02 -1.86
N LYS A 33 7.18 -1.41 -1.36
CA LYS A 33 8.42 -1.58 -2.12
C LYS A 33 9.02 -2.91 -1.71
N ALA A 34 9.28 -3.79 -2.66
CA ALA A 34 10.08 -4.98 -2.44
C ALA A 34 11.34 -4.88 -3.30
N ASP A 35 12.50 -5.09 -2.68
CA ASP A 35 13.77 -5.26 -3.38
C ASP A 35 14.01 -6.77 -3.56
N TRP A 36 14.17 -7.24 -4.79
CA TRP A 36 14.37 -8.66 -5.10
C TRP A 36 15.50 -8.84 -6.10
N THR A 37 16.38 -9.81 -5.85
CA THR A 37 17.52 -10.11 -6.72
C THR A 37 17.01 -10.70 -8.05
N PRO A 38 17.21 -10.04 -9.20
CA PRO A 38 16.59 -10.45 -10.46
C PRO A 38 17.35 -11.64 -11.07
N THR A 39 16.76 -12.84 -10.98
CA THR A 39 17.11 -13.96 -11.87
C THR A 39 16.12 -13.93 -13.04
N LEU A 40 16.60 -13.88 -14.29
CA LEU A 40 15.78 -13.68 -15.51
C LEU A 40 14.48 -14.50 -15.59
N PRO A 41 14.48 -15.84 -15.36
CA PRO A 41 13.24 -16.62 -15.42
C PRO A 41 12.31 -16.38 -14.23
N ASN A 42 12.87 -16.10 -13.06
CA ASN A 42 12.11 -15.83 -11.84
C ASN A 42 11.42 -14.47 -11.91
N ASN A 43 12.07 -13.48 -12.52
CA ASN A 43 11.54 -12.13 -12.63
C ASN A 43 10.25 -12.09 -13.47
N VAL A 44 10.18 -12.86 -14.56
CA VAL A 44 8.97 -12.92 -15.41
C VAL A 44 7.80 -13.56 -14.67
N PHE A 45 8.02 -14.67 -13.97
CA PHE A 45 6.94 -15.34 -13.24
C PHE A 45 6.43 -14.49 -12.07
N TYR A 46 7.33 -13.87 -11.31
CA TYR A 46 6.98 -12.98 -10.20
C TYR A 46 6.22 -11.72 -10.68
N ARG A 47 6.67 -11.11 -11.78
CA ARG A 47 6.01 -9.95 -12.41
C ARG A 47 4.62 -10.31 -12.97
N ALA A 48 4.49 -11.49 -13.60
CA ALA A 48 3.27 -11.86 -14.30
C ALA A 48 2.17 -12.39 -13.38
N PHE A 49 2.50 -13.07 -12.28
CA PHE A 49 1.50 -13.69 -11.39
C PHE A 49 1.47 -13.10 -10.00
N LEU A 50 2.62 -12.77 -9.43
CA LEU A 50 2.74 -12.35 -8.04
C LEU A 50 2.41 -10.87 -7.86
N GLU A 51 2.87 -9.99 -8.77
CA GLU A 51 2.45 -8.58 -8.78
C GLU A 51 0.94 -8.39 -8.94
N PRO A 52 0.24 -9.01 -9.92
CA PRO A 52 -1.21 -8.78 -10.04
C PRO A 52 -2.01 -9.42 -8.91
N GLY A 53 -1.60 -10.59 -8.42
CA GLY A 53 -2.24 -11.23 -7.26
C GLY A 53 -2.10 -10.37 -6.00
N ALA A 54 -0.87 -9.94 -5.69
CA ALA A 54 -0.60 -9.06 -4.56
C ALA A 54 -1.33 -7.73 -4.68
N PHE A 55 -1.36 -7.12 -5.87
CA PHE A 55 -2.06 -5.87 -6.13
C PHE A 55 -3.56 -5.97 -5.87
N VAL A 56 -4.23 -7.03 -6.33
CA VAL A 56 -5.67 -7.22 -6.08
C VAL A 56 -5.95 -7.41 -4.59
N MET A 57 -5.10 -8.15 -3.87
CA MET A 57 -5.24 -8.36 -2.42
C MET A 57 -5.03 -7.04 -1.66
N GLU A 58 -3.97 -6.31 -1.97
CA GLU A 58 -3.65 -4.99 -1.39
C GLU A 58 -4.78 -3.99 -1.65
N HIS A 59 -5.29 -3.93 -2.88
CA HIS A 59 -6.40 -3.07 -3.24
C HIS A 59 -7.68 -3.40 -2.46
N LYS A 60 -8.04 -4.70 -2.34
CA LYS A 60 -9.19 -5.13 -1.54
C LYS A 60 -9.00 -4.80 -0.05
N MET A 61 -7.79 -4.95 0.46
CA MET A 61 -7.46 -4.58 1.84
C MET A 61 -7.70 -3.08 2.08
N LEU A 62 -7.20 -2.21 1.21
CA LEU A 62 -7.40 -0.76 1.30
C LEU A 62 -8.87 -0.37 1.23
N LEU A 63 -9.63 -0.94 0.29
CA LEU A 63 -11.08 -0.71 0.20
C LEU A 63 -11.80 -1.16 1.47
N GLY A 64 -11.37 -2.27 2.07
CA GLY A 64 -11.89 -2.74 3.37
C GLY A 64 -11.59 -1.77 4.51
N ILE A 65 -10.38 -1.20 4.57
CA ILE A 65 -10.01 -0.17 5.55
C ILE A 65 -10.86 1.08 5.36
N LYS A 66 -11.01 1.56 4.12
CA LYS A 66 -11.88 2.69 3.78
C LYS A 66 -13.30 2.47 4.27
N ALA A 67 -13.89 1.31 3.95
CA ALA A 67 -15.27 1.00 4.34
C ALA A 67 -15.44 0.94 5.86
N ARG A 68 -14.44 0.47 6.62
CA ARG A 68 -14.48 0.50 8.09
C ARG A 68 -14.39 1.92 8.66
N ALA A 69 -13.55 2.78 8.08
CA ALA A 69 -13.41 4.17 8.50
C ALA A 69 -14.71 4.95 8.24
N GLU A 70 -15.30 4.82 7.04
CA GLU A 70 -16.57 5.47 6.69
C GLU A 70 -17.74 4.99 7.54
N ARG A 71 -17.75 3.70 7.95
CA ARG A 71 -18.74 3.20 8.91
C ARG A 71 -18.60 3.85 10.29
N LYS A 72 -17.37 3.97 10.80
CA LYS A 72 -17.09 4.60 12.09
C LYS A 72 -17.47 6.08 12.09
N GLU A 73 -17.23 6.79 11.00
CA GLU A 73 -17.67 8.19 10.84
C GLU A 73 -19.19 8.33 10.90
N LYS A 74 -19.93 7.44 10.21
CA LYS A 74 -21.40 7.44 10.25
C LYS A 74 -21.96 7.09 11.63
N GLU A 75 -21.34 6.16 12.35
CA GLU A 75 -21.70 5.82 13.74
C GLU A 75 -21.51 7.01 14.69
N LEU A 76 -20.48 7.83 14.47
CA LEU A 76 -20.20 9.02 15.29
C LEU A 76 -21.13 10.20 14.97
N ALA A 77 -21.70 10.24 13.76
CA ALA A 77 -22.61 11.28 13.31
C ALA A 77 -24.09 11.01 13.66
N GLN A 78 -24.39 9.82 14.19
CA GLN A 78 -25.70 9.44 14.74
C GLN A 78 -25.77 9.76 16.23
#